data_AF-A0A669F2H8-F1
#
_entry.id   AF-A0A669F2H8-F1
#
_cell.length_a   1.000
_cell.length_b   1.000
_cell.length_c   1.000
_cell.angle_alpha   90.00
_cell.angle_beta   90.00
_cell.angle_gamma   90.00
#
_symmetry.space_group_name_H-M   'P 1'
#
loop_
_entity.id
_entity.type
_entity.pdbx_description
1 polymer ?
#
loop_
_entity_poly.entity_id
_entity_poly.type
_entity_poly.pdbx_seq_one_letter_code
_entity_poly.pdbx_strand_id
1 'polypeptide(L)'
;MKTPFVCLLLGLLSAVELSASLDFYQKHVIENIQPDECTTVMQTRHIKGLFGGCKKVNTFLLGAHQKVQDICAGISGQKIVNFNVVVCKHDGSSLHPNCIYAGQTLGLEIVVIRCKDGVPVHLDKTVVFNNE
;
A
#
# COMPACT_ATOMS: atom_id res chain seq x y z
N MET A 1 -7.43 -10.24 41.01
CA MET A 1 -6.57 -10.03 39.82
C MET A 1 -7.12 -8.87 39.01
N LYS A 2 -6.55 -7.67 39.16
CA LYS A 2 -6.86 -6.56 38.26
C LYS A 2 -5.89 -6.69 37.08
N THR A 3 -6.28 -7.39 36.02
CA THR A 3 -5.56 -7.28 34.75
C THR A 3 -5.56 -5.78 34.42
N PRO A 4 -4.40 -5.11 34.33
CA PRO A 4 -4.39 -3.68 34.13
C PRO A 4 -4.96 -3.44 32.73
N PHE A 5 -6.19 -2.93 32.66
CA PHE A 5 -6.88 -2.57 31.41
C PHE A 5 -5.96 -1.76 30.48
N VAL A 6 -5.04 -0.99 31.06
CA VAL A 6 -3.97 -0.27 30.37
C VAL A 6 -3.10 -1.17 29.49
N CYS A 7 -2.61 -2.31 30.00
CA CYS A 7 -1.77 -3.22 29.20
C CYS A 7 -2.56 -3.88 28.06
N LEU A 8 -3.83 -4.19 28.28
CA LEU A 8 -4.69 -4.73 27.22
C LEU A 8 -4.92 -3.69 26.12
N LEU A 9 -5.21 -2.44 26.48
CA LEU A 9 -5.40 -1.34 25.54
C LEU A 9 -4.12 -1.05 24.73
N LEU A 10 -2.96 -1.01 25.39
CA LEU A 10 -1.66 -0.84 24.73
C LEU A 10 -1.37 -1.99 23.75
N GLY A 11 -1.60 -3.24 24.17
CA GLY A 11 -1.42 -4.40 23.30
C GLY A 11 -2.31 -4.36 22.06
N LEU A 12 -3.58 -3.95 22.21
CA LEU A 12 -4.51 -3.80 21.09
C LEU A 12 -4.06 -2.69 20.11
N LEU A 13 -3.60 -1.56 20.63
CA LEU A 13 -3.09 -0.45 19.81
C LEU A 13 -1.88 -0.89 18.96
N SER A 14 -0.90 -1.56 19.57
CA SER A 14 0.27 -2.08 18.85
C SER A 14 -0.11 -3.11 17.79
N ALA A 15 -1.08 -3.99 18.08
CA ALA A 15 -1.55 -4.98 17.12
C ALA A 15 -2.23 -4.31 15.90
N VAL A 16 -3.00 -3.24 16.12
CA VAL A 16 -3.64 -2.48 15.03
C VAL A 16 -2.59 -1.81 14.15
N GLU A 17 -1.58 -1.17 14.73
CA GLU A 17 -0.49 -0.54 13.97
C GLU A 17 0.30 -1.56 13.14
N LEU A 18 0.64 -2.69 13.73
CA LEU A 18 1.32 -3.78 13.02
C LEU A 18 0.45 -4.30 11.86
N SER A 19 -0.87 -4.44 12.09
CA SER A 19 -1.81 -4.88 11.07
C SER A 19 -1.90 -3.89 9.89
N ALA A 20 -1.89 -2.58 10.19
CA ALA A 20 -1.95 -1.53 9.17
C ALA A 20 -0.64 -1.45 8.37
N SER A 21 0.51 -1.61 9.03
CA SER A 21 1.79 -1.63 8.34
C SER A 21 1.93 -2.87 7.44
N LEU A 22 1.54 -4.04 7.93
CA LEU A 22 1.53 -5.26 7.11
C LEU A 22 0.61 -5.11 5.89
N ASP A 23 -0.59 -4.55 6.07
CA ASP A 23 -1.52 -4.26 4.98
C ASP A 23 -0.91 -3.29 3.95
N PHE A 24 -0.21 -2.24 4.42
CA PHE A 24 0.51 -1.32 3.55
C PHE A 24 1.56 -2.05 2.70
N TYR A 25 2.43 -2.86 3.29
CA TYR A 25 3.47 -3.58 2.55
C TYR A 25 2.88 -4.59 1.55
N GLN A 26 1.86 -5.34 1.98
CA GLN A 26 1.15 -6.26 1.11
C GLN A 26 0.56 -5.54 -0.11
N LYS A 27 -0.06 -4.37 0.09
CA LYS A 27 -0.71 -3.65 -1.01
C LYS A 27 0.24 -2.82 -1.87
N HIS A 28 1.31 -2.27 -1.29
CA HIS A 28 2.01 -1.14 -1.90
C HIS A 28 3.50 -1.34 -2.11
N VAL A 29 4.13 -2.42 -1.62
CA VAL A 29 5.58 -2.59 -1.76
C VAL A 29 5.92 -3.89 -2.45
N ILE A 30 6.76 -3.81 -3.48
CA ILE A 30 7.25 -4.96 -4.22
C ILE A 30 8.64 -4.65 -4.77
N GLU A 31 9.55 -5.62 -4.78
CA GLU A 31 10.91 -5.39 -5.28
C GLU A 31 10.90 -5.01 -6.75
N ASN A 32 10.14 -5.76 -7.54
CA ASN A 32 9.96 -5.54 -8.97
C ASN A 32 8.61 -6.12 -9.43
N ILE A 33 8.00 -5.49 -10.42
CA ILE A 33 6.80 -5.97 -11.11
C ILE A 33 6.77 -5.36 -12.51
N GLN A 34 6.45 -6.16 -13.51
CA GLN A 34 6.16 -5.69 -14.86
C GLN A 34 4.68 -5.32 -15.00
N PRO A 35 4.33 -4.35 -15.86
CA PRO A 35 2.93 -3.94 -16.06
C PRO A 35 1.93 -5.07 -16.35
N ASP A 36 2.34 -6.11 -17.09
CA ASP A 36 1.50 -7.26 -17.45
C ASP A 36 1.28 -8.24 -16.28
N GLU A 37 2.07 -8.14 -15.20
CA GLU A 37 1.94 -8.96 -13.99
C GLU A 37 0.92 -8.40 -12.99
N CYS A 38 0.37 -7.21 -13.23
CA CYS A 38 -0.57 -6.53 -12.32
C CYS A 38 -1.73 -7.43 -11.90
N THR A 39 -2.35 -8.16 -12.84
CA THR A 39 -3.48 -9.04 -12.53
C THR A 39 -3.07 -10.15 -11.56
N THR A 40 -1.99 -10.85 -11.87
CA THR A 40 -1.45 -11.94 -11.06
C THR A 40 -1.11 -11.45 -9.65
N VAL A 41 -0.34 -10.37 -9.53
CA VAL A 41 0.10 -9.86 -8.22
C VAL A 41 -1.09 -9.39 -7.37
N MET A 42 -2.05 -8.68 -7.96
CA MET A 42 -3.25 -8.22 -7.25
C MET A 42 -4.06 -9.41 -6.69
N GLN A 43 -4.18 -10.49 -7.46
CA GLN A 43 -4.89 -11.70 -7.07
C GLN A 43 -4.13 -12.50 -6.01
N THR A 44 -2.84 -12.78 -6.23
CA THR A 44 -1.98 -13.53 -5.29
C THR A 44 -1.88 -12.84 -3.94
N ARG A 45 -1.82 -11.50 -3.92
CA ARG A 45 -1.78 -10.71 -2.69
C ARG A 45 -3.17 -10.39 -2.13
N HIS A 46 -4.24 -10.92 -2.71
CA HIS A 46 -5.63 -10.70 -2.28
C HIS A 46 -5.97 -9.21 -2.06
N ILE A 47 -5.50 -8.33 -2.95
CA ILE A 47 -5.70 -6.89 -2.81
C ILE A 47 -7.12 -6.53 -3.25
N LYS A 48 -7.97 -6.21 -2.28
CA LYS A 48 -9.39 -5.90 -2.50
C LYS A 48 -9.69 -4.42 -2.39
N GLY A 49 -10.75 -4.01 -3.08
CA GLY A 49 -11.37 -2.69 -2.95
C GLY A 49 -12.42 -2.65 -1.85
N LEU A 50 -13.28 -1.63 -1.93
CA LEU A 50 -14.43 -1.49 -1.03
C LEU A 50 -15.34 -2.72 -1.13
N PHE A 51 -15.90 -3.13 0.01
CA PHE A 51 -16.81 -4.27 0.14
C PHE A 51 -16.26 -5.60 -0.41
N GLY A 52 -14.93 -5.75 -0.49
CA GLY A 52 -14.28 -6.97 -0.98
C GLY A 52 -14.27 -7.13 -2.50
N GLY A 53 -14.75 -6.13 -3.25
CA GLY A 53 -14.72 -6.14 -4.71
C GLY A 53 -13.33 -5.86 -5.31
N CYS A 54 -13.26 -5.67 -6.61
CA CYS A 54 -12.03 -5.31 -7.30
C CYS A 54 -11.57 -3.91 -6.87
N LYS A 55 -10.30 -3.77 -6.48
CA LYS A 55 -9.71 -2.46 -6.20
C LYS A 55 -9.62 -1.69 -7.51
N LYS A 56 -10.05 -0.42 -7.55
CA LYS A 56 -10.06 0.38 -8.79
C LYS A 56 -8.67 0.72 -9.29
N VAL A 57 -7.80 1.15 -8.38
CA VAL A 57 -6.41 1.53 -8.67
C VAL A 57 -5.54 1.09 -7.50
N ASN A 58 -4.38 0.50 -7.78
CA ASN A 58 -3.36 0.21 -6.80
C ASN A 58 -1.99 0.63 -7.32
N THR A 59 -1.21 1.33 -6.50
CA THR A 59 0.16 1.70 -6.84
C THR A 59 1.13 0.82 -6.06
N PHE A 60 2.08 0.22 -6.76
CA PHE A 60 3.23 -0.46 -6.19
C PHE A 60 4.46 0.44 -6.22
N LEU A 61 5.07 0.60 -5.06
CA LEU A 61 6.36 1.21 -4.83
C LEU A 61 7.44 0.15 -5.12
N LEU A 62 8.26 0.37 -6.15
CA LEU A 62 9.34 -0.54 -6.54
C LEU A 62 10.59 -0.37 -5.68
N GLY A 63 10.93 -1.39 -4.90
CA GLY A 63 12.15 -1.44 -4.11
C GLY A 63 12.08 -2.39 -2.92
N ALA A 64 13.22 -2.49 -2.22
CA ALA A 64 13.32 -3.31 -1.02
C ALA A 64 12.46 -2.76 0.13
N HIS A 65 11.92 -3.68 0.94
CA HIS A 65 11.15 -3.35 2.15
C HIS A 65 11.84 -2.32 3.04
N GLN A 66 13.15 -2.50 3.28
CA GLN A 66 13.93 -1.61 4.14
C GLN A 66 13.92 -0.15 3.64
N LYS A 67 14.06 0.05 2.32
CA LYS A 67 14.03 1.39 1.73
C LYS A 67 12.72 2.12 2.04
N VAL A 68 11.59 1.40 2.05
CA VAL A 68 10.29 1.98 2.37
C VAL A 68 10.12 2.18 3.87
N GLN A 69 10.65 1.29 4.69
CA GLN A 69 10.67 1.44 6.15
C GLN A 69 11.42 2.69 6.59
N ASP A 70 12.58 2.96 6.00
CA ASP A 70 13.45 4.08 6.35
C ASP A 70 12.80 5.44 6.10
N ILE A 71 11.83 5.53 5.17
CA ILE A 71 11.05 6.76 4.92
C ILE A 71 10.31 7.21 6.18
N CYS A 72 9.80 6.24 6.95
CA CYS A 72 9.01 6.49 8.14
C CYS A 72 9.81 6.44 9.45
N ALA A 73 11.10 6.13 9.41
CA ALA A 73 11.90 5.97 10.62
C ALA A 73 11.86 7.22 11.52
N GLY A 74 11.43 7.04 12.77
CA GLY A 74 11.41 8.08 13.80
C GLY A 74 10.39 9.21 13.59
N ILE A 75 9.41 9.02 12.72
CA ILE A 75 8.44 10.08 12.38
C ILE A 75 6.98 9.59 12.36
N SER A 76 6.07 10.55 12.48
CA SER A 76 4.63 10.40 12.25
C SER A 76 4.16 11.52 11.32
N GLY A 77 3.08 11.28 10.56
CA GLY A 77 2.53 12.24 9.60
C GLY A 77 2.80 11.87 8.14
N GLN A 78 2.61 12.82 7.23
CA GLN A 78 2.82 12.58 5.80
C GLN A 78 4.27 12.85 5.38
N LYS A 79 4.80 11.98 4.51
CA LYS A 79 6.06 12.17 3.81
C LYS A 79 5.86 12.18 2.32
N ILE A 80 6.46 13.19 1.69
CA ILE A 80 6.49 13.39 0.25
C ILE A 80 7.86 12.92 -0.21
N VAL A 81 7.90 11.90 -1.04
CA VAL A 81 9.14 11.29 -1.52
C VAL A 81 9.01 10.91 -2.99
N ASN A 82 10.15 10.80 -3.68
CA ASN A 82 10.20 10.26 -5.03
C ASN A 82 10.40 8.74 -4.97
N PHE A 83 9.60 7.98 -5.73
CA PHE A 83 9.70 6.53 -5.77
C PHE A 83 9.42 5.98 -7.16
N ASN A 84 10.11 4.91 -7.54
CA ASN A 84 9.76 4.21 -8.78
C ASN A 84 8.43 3.50 -8.60
N VAL A 85 7.45 3.72 -9.47
CA VAL A 85 6.12 3.12 -9.30
C VAL A 85 5.59 2.41 -10.53
N VAL A 86 4.79 1.39 -10.25
CA VAL A 86 3.87 0.74 -11.21
C VAL A 86 2.46 0.91 -10.71
N VAL A 87 1.57 1.41 -11.57
CA VAL A 87 0.15 1.58 -11.28
C VAL A 87 -0.63 0.46 -11.95
N CYS A 88 -1.41 -0.28 -11.18
CA CYS A 88 -2.37 -1.27 -11.66
C CYS A 88 -3.78 -0.67 -11.63
N LYS A 89 -4.39 -0.48 -12.80
CA LYS A 89 -5.74 0.07 -12.96
C LYS A 89 -6.70 -1.04 -13.41
N HIS A 90 -7.83 -1.14 -12.74
CA HIS A 90 -8.88 -2.09 -13.08
C HIS A 90 -9.42 -1.83 -14.49
N ASP A 91 -9.76 -2.89 -15.23
CA ASP A 91 -10.29 -2.80 -16.59
C ASP A 91 -11.68 -2.13 -16.70
N GLY A 92 -12.39 -2.03 -15.57
CA GLY A 92 -13.68 -1.38 -15.45
C GLY A 92 -14.88 -2.31 -15.61
N SER A 93 -14.67 -3.58 -15.97
CA SER A 93 -15.76 -4.52 -16.31
C SER A 93 -15.65 -5.87 -15.62
N SER A 94 -14.43 -6.33 -15.32
CA SER A 94 -14.22 -7.59 -14.60
C SER A 94 -14.77 -7.52 -13.16
N LEU A 95 -15.15 -8.68 -12.62
CA LEU A 95 -15.78 -8.81 -11.31
C LEU A 95 -14.98 -9.77 -10.42
N HIS A 96 -15.00 -9.52 -9.11
CA HIS A 96 -14.39 -10.41 -8.14
C HIS A 96 -15.01 -11.82 -8.22
N PRO A 97 -14.21 -12.90 -8.20
CA PRO A 97 -12.77 -12.97 -7.93
C PRO A 97 -11.84 -12.74 -9.12
N ASN A 98 -12.38 -12.62 -10.34
CA ASN A 98 -11.62 -12.59 -11.59
C ASN A 98 -11.26 -11.17 -12.04
N CYS A 99 -10.82 -10.32 -11.12
CA CYS A 99 -10.45 -8.93 -11.42
C CYS A 99 -9.25 -8.88 -12.38
N ILE A 100 -9.35 -8.07 -13.43
CA ILE A 100 -8.33 -7.84 -14.46
C ILE A 100 -7.79 -6.42 -14.33
N TYR A 101 -6.48 -6.29 -14.48
CA TYR A 101 -5.74 -5.05 -14.31
C TYR A 101 -4.80 -4.77 -15.47
N ALA A 102 -4.84 -3.54 -15.96
CA ALA A 102 -3.82 -2.96 -16.84
C ALA A 102 -2.75 -2.27 -15.98
N GLY A 103 -1.49 -2.62 -16.20
CA GLY A 103 -0.36 -1.96 -15.55
C GLY A 103 0.23 -0.82 -16.36
N GLN A 104 0.84 0.14 -15.67
CA GLN A 104 1.63 1.20 -16.26
C GLN A 104 2.85 1.48 -15.38
N THR A 105 4.05 1.39 -15.95
CA THR A 105 5.27 1.87 -15.30
C THR A 105 5.35 3.38 -15.47
N LEU A 106 5.33 4.11 -14.36
CA LEU A 106 5.53 5.57 -14.37
C LEU A 106 6.99 5.94 -14.05
N GLY A 107 7.78 5.01 -13.50
CA GLY A 107 9.13 5.34 -13.06
C GLY A 107 9.08 6.24 -11.82
N LEU A 108 9.98 7.22 -11.75
CA LEU A 108 10.18 8.03 -10.55
C LEU A 108 9.06 9.07 -10.38
N GLU A 109 8.15 8.82 -9.45
CA GLU A 109 6.97 9.65 -9.16
C GLU A 109 6.99 10.21 -7.74
N ILE A 110 6.35 11.37 -7.55
CA ILE A 110 6.09 11.92 -6.22
C ILE A 110 4.93 11.15 -5.57
N VAL A 111 5.20 10.55 -4.41
CA VAL A 111 4.21 9.83 -3.61
C VAL A 111 4.09 10.41 -2.21
N VAL A 112 2.89 10.30 -1.64
CA VAL A 112 2.61 10.70 -0.26
C VAL A 112 2.36 9.46 0.59
N ILE A 113 3.30 9.15 1.47
CA ILE A 113 3.21 8.04 2.42
C ILE A 113 2.84 8.60 3.79
N ARG A 114 1.81 8.03 4.42
CA ARG A 114 1.46 8.31 5.80
C ARG A 114 2.24 7.37 6.72
N CYS A 115 3.01 7.97 7.61
CA CYS A 115 3.75 7.31 8.66
C CYS A 115 3.02 7.45 10.00
N LYS A 116 3.05 6.40 10.80
CA LYS A 116 2.59 6.41 12.19
C LYS A 116 3.63 5.67 13.03
N ASP A 117 4.15 6.34 14.04
CA ASP A 117 5.06 5.77 15.05
C ASP A 117 6.25 5.02 14.44
N GLY A 118 6.83 5.59 13.38
CA GLY A 118 8.00 5.00 12.73
C GLY A 118 7.72 4.10 11.52
N VAL A 119 6.45 3.77 11.22
CA VAL A 119 6.10 2.79 10.18
C VAL A 119 5.11 3.33 9.14
N PRO A 120 5.17 2.87 7.87
CA PRO A 120 4.20 3.27 6.86
C PRO A 120 2.88 2.55 7.08
N VAL A 121 1.76 3.28 6.96
CA VAL A 121 0.41 2.76 7.19
C VAL A 121 -0.58 3.08 6.07
N HIS A 122 -0.27 4.04 5.19
CA HIS A 122 -1.16 4.38 4.08
C HIS A 122 -0.41 5.09 2.93
N LEU A 123 -0.85 4.85 1.70
CA LEU A 123 -0.41 5.57 0.50
C LEU A 123 -1.57 6.49 0.08
N ASP A 124 -1.47 7.79 0.38
CA ASP A 124 -2.59 8.74 0.19
C ASP A 124 -2.80 9.06 -1.30
N LYS A 125 -1.72 9.43 -2.00
CA LYS A 125 -1.76 9.84 -3.41
C LYS A 125 -0.43 9.52 -4.09
N THR A 126 -0.49 9.06 -5.33
CA THR A 126 0.57 9.25 -6.32
C THR A 126 0.20 10.54 -7.04
N VAL A 127 1.12 11.53 -7.10
CA VAL A 127 0.88 12.75 -7.89
C VAL A 127 1.09 12.39 -9.36
N VAL A 128 0.16 11.61 -9.91
CA VAL A 128 0.06 11.50 -11.36
C VAL A 128 -0.45 12.86 -11.82
N PHE A 129 0.35 13.61 -12.56
CA PHE A 129 -0.15 14.70 -13.39
C PHE A 129 -1.08 14.09 -14.44
N ASN A 130 -2.32 13.80 -14.06
CA ASN A 130 -3.37 13.40 -15.00
C ASN A 130 -3.75 14.65 -15.79
N ASN A 131 -3.14 14.84 -16.96
CA ASN A 131 -3.87 15.43 -18.06
C ASN A 131 -4.72 14.30 -18.65
N GLU A 132 -6.02 14.32 -18.33
CA GLU A 132 -7.20 13.86 -19.10
C GLU A 132 -8.38 13.54 -18.16
#